data_AF-A0A6M1ZP97-F1
#
_entry.id   AF-A0A6M1ZP97-F1
#
_cell.length_a   1.000
_cell.length_b   1.000
_cell.length_c   1.000
_cell.angle_alpha   90.00
_cell.angle_beta   90.00
_cell.angle_gamma   90.00
#
_symmetry.space_group_name_H-M   'P 1'
#
loop_
_entity.id
_entity.type
_entity.pdbx_description
1 polymer ?
#
loop_
_entity_poly.entity_id
_entity_poly.type
_entity_poly.pdbx_seq_one_letter_code
_entity_poly.pdbx_strand_id
1 'polypeptide(L)'
;MLTTLPWREIQRQNFTSLESLADFLELSHAQITKLDLHSPFPLNLPLRLAQKIPKSTLDDPIFRQFVPQIAEKIEKVGFSCDPLGESQARPTPKLLHKYKERALMLPTSGCAMNCRYCFRRHFAYETEKSGLDEELAYIRADTTLREIILSGGDPLALSNS
;
A
#
# COMPACT_ATOMS: atom_id res chain seq x y z
N MET A 1 -7.36 27.29 18.97
CA MET A 1 -7.96 26.30 18.05
C MET A 1 -6.83 25.73 17.22
N LEU A 2 -6.53 24.43 17.33
CA LEU A 2 -5.64 23.77 16.38
C LEU A 2 -6.41 23.65 15.07
N THR A 3 -6.05 24.46 14.07
CA THR A 3 -6.55 24.29 12.71
C THR A 3 -5.99 22.97 12.17
N THR A 4 -6.82 21.94 12.14
CA THR A 4 -6.46 20.65 11.55
C THR A 4 -6.43 20.81 10.04
N LEU A 5 -5.25 20.64 9.43
CA LEU A 5 -5.10 20.62 7.97
C LEU A 5 -6.03 19.53 7.37
N PRO A 6 -6.61 19.75 6.18
CA PRO A 6 -7.29 18.71 5.42
C PRO A 6 -6.39 17.47 5.23
N TRP A 7 -6.97 16.28 5.26
CA TRP A 7 -6.19 15.03 5.20
C TRP A 7 -5.29 14.92 3.95
N ARG A 8 -5.73 15.47 2.81
CA ARG A 8 -4.93 15.52 1.57
C ARG A 8 -3.70 16.42 1.71
N GLU A 9 -3.80 17.49 2.50
CA GLU A 9 -2.65 18.35 2.82
C GLU A 9 -1.66 17.62 3.74
N ILE A 10 -2.18 16.91 4.75
CA ILE A 10 -1.35 16.06 5.62
C ILE A 10 -0.63 15.00 4.78
N GLN A 11 -1.31 14.35 3.83
CA GLN A 11 -0.72 13.31 2.98
C GLN A 11 0.33 13.88 2.01
N ARG A 12 0.17 15.11 1.53
CA ARG A 12 1.19 15.78 0.69
C ARG A 12 2.52 16.02 1.42
N GLN A 13 2.52 15.96 2.75
CA GLN A 13 3.74 16.07 3.56
C GLN A 13 4.47 14.74 3.70
N ASN A 14 3.93 13.62 3.18
CA ASN A 14 4.60 12.33 3.25
C ASN A 14 5.95 12.36 2.52
N PHE A 15 6.92 11.64 3.06
CA PHE A 15 8.16 11.34 2.33
C PHE A 15 7.86 10.34 1.22
N THR A 16 8.10 10.75 -0.02
CA THR A 16 8.01 9.92 -1.22
C THR A 16 9.34 9.76 -1.96
N SER A 17 10.39 10.45 -1.47
CA SER A 17 11.77 10.32 -1.94
C SER A 17 12.65 9.81 -0.79
N LEU A 18 13.55 8.87 -1.11
CA LEU A 18 14.55 8.38 -0.16
C LEU A 18 15.60 9.43 0.16
N GLU A 19 15.92 10.31 -0.78
CA GLU A 19 16.88 11.40 -0.59
C GLU A 19 16.41 12.35 0.51
N SER A 20 15.19 12.89 0.37
CA SER A 20 14.64 13.82 1.37
C SER A 20 14.41 13.15 2.73
N LEU A 21 14.08 11.85 2.75
CA LEU A 21 13.97 11.10 4.00
C LEU A 21 15.35 10.86 4.64
N ALA A 22 16.37 10.53 3.85
CA ALA A 22 17.72 10.28 4.35
C ALA A 22 18.33 11.55 4.96
N ASP A 23 18.13 12.69 4.30
CA ASP A 23 18.51 14.01 4.83
C ASP A 23 17.75 14.32 6.12
N PHE A 24 16.42 14.12 6.10
CA PHE A 24 15.60 14.34 7.29
C PHE A 24 16.05 13.47 8.46
N LEU A 25 16.43 12.21 8.24
CA LEU A 25 16.87 11.29 9.28
C LEU A 25 18.37 11.38 9.59
N GLU A 26 19.13 12.27 8.93
CA GLU A 26 20.58 12.41 9.11
C GLU A 26 21.31 11.08 8.92
N LEU A 27 20.95 10.35 7.85
CA LEU A 27 21.58 9.07 7.53
C LEU A 27 22.96 9.28 6.92
N SER A 28 23.94 8.55 7.41
CA SER A 28 25.28 8.51 6.83
C SER A 28 25.29 7.82 5.45
N HIS A 29 26.32 8.10 4.65
CA HIS A 29 26.51 7.42 3.37
C HIS A 29 26.52 5.89 3.53
N ALA A 30 27.20 5.37 4.56
CA ALA A 30 27.24 3.93 4.87
C ALA A 30 25.88 3.32 5.24
N GLN A 31 24.92 4.13 5.69
CA GLN A 31 23.55 3.70 5.93
C GLN A 31 22.73 3.73 4.65
N ILE A 32 22.89 4.78 3.84
CA ILE A 32 22.20 4.93 2.56
C ILE A 32 22.55 3.77 1.61
N THR A 33 23.78 3.25 1.62
CA THR A 33 24.17 2.09 0.80
C THR A 33 23.43 0.79 1.14
N LYS A 34 22.70 0.72 2.27
CA LYS A 34 21.86 -0.42 2.64
C LYS A 34 20.42 -0.31 2.14
N LEU A 35 20.04 0.84 1.59
CA LEU A 35 18.68 1.14 1.11
C LEU A 35 18.54 0.79 -0.37
N ASP A 36 17.34 0.39 -0.77
CA ASP A 36 17.04 0.16 -2.18
C ASP A 36 16.53 1.44 -2.84
N LEU A 37 17.46 2.21 -3.41
CA LEU A 37 17.19 3.48 -4.08
C LEU A 37 16.32 3.35 -5.34
N HIS A 38 16.18 2.13 -5.88
CA HIS A 38 15.44 1.86 -7.11
C HIS A 38 14.29 0.88 -6.89
N SER A 39 13.73 0.84 -5.68
CA SER A 39 12.61 -0.05 -5.36
C SER A 39 11.41 0.23 -6.27
N PRO A 40 10.87 -0.79 -6.98
CA PRO A 40 9.68 -0.61 -7.83
C PRO A 40 8.41 -0.36 -7.00
N PHE A 41 8.41 -0.72 -5.72
CA PHE A 41 7.36 -0.37 -4.77
C PHE A 41 7.71 0.97 -4.11
N PRO A 42 6.95 2.05 -4.36
CA PRO A 42 7.39 3.40 -4.01
C PRO A 42 7.38 3.64 -2.49
N LEU A 43 8.30 4.48 -2.02
CA LEU A 43 8.27 5.01 -0.66
C LEU A 43 7.05 5.92 -0.51
N ASN A 44 6.31 5.74 0.59
CA ASN A 44 5.27 6.65 1.01
C ASN A 44 5.14 6.57 2.53
N LEU A 45 5.88 7.45 3.22
CA LEU A 45 6.00 7.46 4.68
C LEU A 45 5.44 8.77 5.25
N PRO A 46 4.37 8.73 6.08
CA PRO A 46 3.83 9.94 6.70
C PRO A 46 4.85 10.70 7.55
N LEU A 47 4.90 12.03 7.40
CA LEU A 47 5.77 12.91 8.19
C LEU A 47 5.62 12.67 9.69
N ARG A 48 4.39 12.53 10.18
CA ARG A 48 4.08 12.25 11.59
C ARG A 48 4.69 10.94 12.12
N LEU A 49 4.93 9.98 11.24
CA LEU A 49 5.57 8.70 11.58
C LEU A 49 7.09 8.84 11.46
N ALA A 50 7.58 9.50 10.41
CA ALA A 50 9.01 9.80 10.25
C ALA A 50 9.58 10.61 11.44
N GLN A 51 8.81 11.55 12.00
CA GLN A 51 9.19 12.33 13.19
C GLN A 51 9.43 11.47 14.45
N LYS A 52 8.93 10.24 14.47
CA LYS A 52 9.12 9.30 15.58
C LYS A 52 10.36 8.42 15.41
N ILE A 53 10.95 8.41 14.21
CA ILE A 53 12.16 7.65 13.91
C ILE A 53 13.34 8.44 14.49
N PRO A 54 14.17 7.82 15.36
CA PRO A 54 15.40 8.45 15.80
C PRO A 54 16.32 8.78 14.62
N LYS A 55 17.13 9.83 14.73
CA LYS A 55 18.12 10.17 13.70
C LYS A 55 19.22 9.10 13.63
N SER A 56 19.87 9.02 12.47
CA SER A 56 21.04 8.18 12.20
C SER A 56 20.87 6.71 12.59
N THR A 57 19.67 6.13 12.48
CA THR A 57 19.41 4.71 12.70
C THR A 57 18.56 4.07 11.60
N LEU A 58 18.81 2.79 11.35
CA LEU A 58 18.01 1.93 10.46
C LEU A 58 17.22 0.85 11.23
N ASP A 59 17.44 0.75 12.54
CA ASP A 59 16.90 -0.33 13.39
C ASP A 59 15.53 0.00 13.99
N ASP A 60 15.05 1.21 13.77
CA ASP A 60 13.74 1.64 14.23
C ASP A 60 12.61 0.83 13.56
N PRO A 61 11.60 0.36 14.33
CA PRO A 61 10.52 -0.44 13.79
C PRO A 61 9.61 0.33 12.82
N ILE A 62 9.46 1.66 12.93
CA ILE A 62 8.73 2.45 11.92
C ILE A 62 9.56 2.52 10.65
N PHE A 63 10.87 2.78 10.75
CA PHE A 63 11.77 2.77 9.59
C PHE A 63 11.65 1.47 8.79
N ARG A 64 11.77 0.32 9.47
CA ARG A 64 11.68 -1.01 8.83
C ARG A 64 10.34 -1.29 8.15
N GLN A 65 9.27 -0.64 8.60
CA GLN A 65 7.93 -0.83 8.02
C GLN A 65 7.73 -0.07 6.71
N PHE A 66 8.47 1.01 6.44
CA PHE A 66 8.18 1.91 5.31
C PHE A 66 9.36 2.13 4.37
N VAL A 67 10.60 1.99 4.83
CA VAL A 67 11.78 2.34 4.04
C VAL A 67 12.29 1.13 3.26
N PRO A 68 12.41 1.22 1.91
CA PRO A 68 12.91 0.13 1.08
C PRO A 68 14.36 -0.24 1.42
N GLN A 69 14.60 -1.52 1.69
CA GLN A 69 15.93 -2.04 2.00
C GLN A 69 16.42 -2.99 0.91
N ILE A 70 17.73 -3.05 0.68
CA ILE A 70 18.35 -4.04 -0.23
C ILE A 70 17.99 -5.47 0.19
N ALA A 71 17.81 -5.69 1.50
CA ALA A 71 17.41 -6.98 2.06
C ALA A 71 16.09 -7.54 1.48
N GLU A 72 15.20 -6.68 0.97
CA GLU A 72 13.95 -7.12 0.34
C GLU A 72 14.16 -7.82 -1.01
N LYS A 73 15.32 -7.65 -1.65
CA LYS A 73 15.70 -8.34 -2.89
C LYS A 73 16.27 -9.73 -2.64
N ILE A 74 16.49 -10.10 -1.38
CA ILE A 74 17.00 -11.42 -1.03
C ILE A 74 15.89 -12.42 -1.30
N GLU A 75 16.05 -13.20 -2.36
CA GLU A 75 15.12 -14.28 -2.69
C GLU A 75 15.05 -15.31 -1.55
N LYS A 76 13.84 -15.79 -1.29
CA LYS A 76 13.55 -16.82 -0.29
C LYS A 76 12.83 -17.98 -0.97
N VAL A 77 13.24 -19.20 -0.63
CA VAL A 77 12.54 -20.41 -1.07
C VAL A 77 11.08 -20.33 -0.62
N GLY A 78 10.15 -20.58 -1.55
CA GLY A 78 8.72 -20.50 -1.31
C GLY A 78 8.11 -19.09 -1.42
N PHE A 79 8.89 -18.08 -1.80
CA PHE A 79 8.34 -16.76 -2.11
C PHE A 79 7.39 -16.82 -3.32
N SER A 80 6.28 -16.09 -3.24
CA SER A 80 5.30 -15.92 -4.32
C SER A 80 4.84 -14.47 -4.38
N CYS A 81 4.68 -13.93 -5.58
CA CYS A 81 4.08 -12.61 -5.81
C CYS A 81 2.54 -12.63 -5.62
N ASP A 82 1.92 -13.81 -5.61
CA ASP A 82 0.51 -14.03 -5.29
C ASP A 82 0.40 -15.04 -4.14
N PRO A 83 0.75 -14.64 -2.90
CA PRO A 83 0.81 -15.57 -1.76
C PRO A 83 -0.58 -16.07 -1.33
N LEU A 84 -1.64 -15.42 -1.78
CA LEU A 84 -3.03 -15.74 -1.43
C LEU A 84 -3.81 -16.40 -2.58
N GLY A 85 -3.20 -16.59 -3.76
CA GLY A 85 -3.88 -17.12 -4.94
C GLY A 85 -5.05 -16.25 -5.40
N GLU A 86 -4.95 -14.92 -5.24
CA GLU A 86 -6.02 -13.97 -5.56
C GLU A 86 -6.24 -13.87 -7.08
N SER A 87 -5.22 -14.14 -7.89
CA SER A 87 -5.32 -14.12 -9.36
C SER A 87 -6.42 -15.04 -9.92
N GLN A 88 -6.64 -16.20 -9.27
CA GLN A 88 -7.64 -17.20 -9.70
C GLN A 88 -9.05 -16.91 -9.19
N ALA A 89 -9.20 -15.98 -8.24
CA ALA A 89 -10.46 -15.69 -7.57
C ALA A 89 -11.02 -14.31 -7.95
N ARG A 90 -10.76 -13.87 -9.18
CA ARG A 90 -11.06 -12.52 -9.68
C ARG A 90 -12.12 -12.57 -10.79
N PRO A 91 -13.42 -12.69 -10.45
CA PRO A 91 -14.49 -12.77 -11.44
C PRO A 91 -14.66 -11.48 -12.26
N THR A 92 -14.25 -10.33 -11.72
CA THR A 92 -14.23 -9.03 -12.41
C THR A 92 -12.94 -8.28 -12.04
N PRO A 93 -12.51 -7.26 -12.79
CA PRO A 93 -11.25 -6.56 -12.55
C PRO A 93 -11.09 -5.98 -11.14
N LYS A 94 -12.14 -5.55 -10.44
CA LYS A 94 -12.02 -4.95 -9.10
C LYS A 94 -12.76 -5.75 -8.03
N LEU A 95 -13.05 -7.03 -8.27
CA LEU A 95 -13.66 -7.92 -7.28
C LEU A 95 -12.85 -9.20 -7.10
N LEU A 96 -12.62 -9.57 -5.84
CA LEU A 96 -12.13 -10.89 -5.45
C LEU A 96 -13.26 -11.65 -4.75
N HIS A 97 -13.56 -12.86 -5.19
CA HIS A 97 -14.60 -13.71 -4.63
C HIS A 97 -14.06 -15.12 -4.38
N LYS A 98 -13.46 -15.32 -3.20
CA LYS A 98 -12.90 -16.62 -2.75
C LYS A 98 -13.86 -17.44 -1.91
N TYR A 99 -14.83 -16.79 -1.28
CA TYR A 99 -15.68 -17.38 -0.25
C TYR A 99 -17.14 -17.15 -0.61
N LYS A 100 -17.96 -18.19 -0.50
CA LYS A 100 -19.36 -18.21 -0.93
C LYS A 100 -20.19 -16.97 -0.57
N GLU A 101 -20.08 -16.48 0.66
CA GLU A 101 -21.00 -15.43 1.17
C GLU A 101 -20.34 -14.06 1.26
N ARG A 102 -19.07 -13.92 0.86
CA ARG A 102 -18.34 -12.65 0.96
C ARG A 102 -17.40 -12.41 -0.20
N ALA A 103 -17.41 -11.17 -0.69
CA ALA A 103 -16.49 -10.70 -1.70
C ALA A 103 -15.72 -9.46 -1.21
N LEU A 104 -14.54 -9.26 -1.81
CA LEU A 104 -13.65 -8.14 -1.53
C LEU A 104 -13.59 -7.24 -2.76
N MET A 105 -14.04 -6.00 -2.63
CA MET A 105 -13.99 -5.00 -3.69
C MET A 105 -12.71 -4.17 -3.56
N LEU A 106 -12.01 -3.96 -4.67
CA LEU A 106 -10.72 -3.28 -4.75
C LEU A 106 -10.83 -1.99 -5.60
N PRO A 107 -11.55 -0.96 -5.13
CA PRO A 107 -11.81 0.25 -5.91
C PRO A 107 -10.58 1.13 -6.13
N THR A 108 -9.47 0.89 -5.42
CA THR A 108 -8.24 1.69 -5.50
C THR A 108 -7.00 0.83 -5.23
N SER A 109 -5.88 1.18 -5.87
CA SER A 109 -4.54 0.68 -5.52
C SER A 109 -3.81 1.58 -4.53
N GLY A 110 -4.32 2.80 -4.30
CA GLY A 110 -3.67 3.81 -3.48
C GLY A 110 -3.78 3.53 -1.99
N CYS A 111 -2.70 3.81 -1.26
CA CYS A 111 -2.64 3.76 0.20
C CYS A 111 -2.24 5.13 0.77
N ALA A 112 -2.66 5.41 2.02
CA ALA A 112 -2.15 6.57 2.77
C ALA A 112 -0.64 6.47 3.06
N MET A 113 -0.10 5.25 3.07
CA MET A 113 1.31 4.91 3.28
C MET A 113 1.62 3.53 2.71
N ASN A 114 2.87 3.26 2.33
CA ASN A 114 3.27 2.01 1.68
C ASN A 114 4.09 1.12 2.62
N CYS A 115 3.45 0.12 3.21
CA CYS A 115 4.10 -0.84 4.09
C CYS A 115 5.00 -1.82 3.30
N ARG A 116 6.28 -1.98 3.67
CA ARG A 116 7.22 -2.89 3.00
C ARG A 116 6.82 -4.36 3.05
N TYR A 117 6.00 -4.72 4.04
CA TYR A 117 5.42 -6.04 4.24
C TYR A 117 4.02 -6.19 3.60
N CYS A 118 3.60 -5.27 2.73
CA CYS A 118 2.32 -5.38 2.02
C CYS A 118 2.31 -6.61 1.10
N PHE A 119 1.46 -7.59 1.39
CA PHE A 119 1.34 -8.80 0.57
C PHE A 119 0.74 -8.53 -0.82
N ARG A 120 0.11 -7.37 -1.03
CA ARG A 120 -0.41 -6.91 -2.34
C ARG A 120 0.52 -5.94 -3.06
N ARG A 121 1.78 -5.79 -2.64
CA ARG A 121 2.73 -4.89 -3.32
C ARG A 121 2.99 -5.25 -4.80
N HIS A 122 2.74 -6.51 -5.19
CA HIS A 122 2.85 -7.00 -6.57
C HIS A 122 1.48 -7.24 -7.23
N PHE A 123 0.39 -6.83 -6.58
CA PHE A 123 -0.96 -7.07 -7.09
C PHE A 123 -1.23 -6.21 -8.32
N ALA A 124 -1.74 -6.84 -9.38
CA ALA A 124 -2.08 -6.17 -10.64
C ALA A 124 -3.44 -5.47 -10.55
N TYR A 125 -3.49 -4.34 -9.84
CA TYR A 125 -4.70 -3.52 -9.73
C TYR A 125 -5.16 -3.00 -11.09
N GLU A 126 -6.48 -2.98 -11.30
CA GLU A 126 -7.10 -2.30 -12.43
C GLU A 126 -7.11 -0.79 -12.18
N THR A 127 -6.41 -0.03 -13.02
CA THR A 127 -6.25 1.43 -12.88
C THR A 127 -6.75 2.22 -14.08
N GLU A 128 -7.06 1.57 -15.20
CA GLU A 128 -7.45 2.22 -16.45
C GLU A 128 -8.96 2.43 -16.51
N LYS A 129 -9.73 1.42 -16.12
CA LYS A 129 -11.18 1.51 -16.11
C LYS A 129 -11.68 2.34 -14.92
N SER A 130 -12.43 3.40 -15.20
CA SER A 130 -13.21 4.10 -14.16
C SER A 130 -14.49 3.34 -13.84
N GLY A 131 -15.07 3.58 -12.67
CA GLY A 131 -16.33 2.96 -12.25
C GLY A 131 -16.20 1.55 -11.68
N LEU A 132 -17.37 1.00 -11.31
CA LEU A 132 -17.56 -0.30 -10.64
C LEU A 132 -18.76 -1.06 -11.23
N ASP A 133 -19.19 -0.72 -12.44
CA ASP A 133 -20.45 -1.24 -12.99
C ASP A 133 -20.42 -2.76 -13.18
N GLU A 134 -19.28 -3.30 -13.62
CA GLU A 134 -19.06 -4.75 -13.79
C GLU A 134 -19.10 -5.47 -12.44
N GLU A 135 -18.41 -4.92 -11.43
CA GLU A 135 -18.41 -5.44 -10.06
C GLU A 135 -19.82 -5.41 -9.45
N LEU A 136 -20.53 -4.29 -9.61
CA LEU A 136 -21.88 -4.12 -9.08
C LEU A 136 -22.89 -5.02 -9.80
N ALA A 137 -22.73 -5.26 -11.11
CA ALA A 137 -23.55 -6.22 -11.84
C ALA A 137 -23.32 -7.65 -11.33
N TYR A 138 -22.07 -8.05 -11.13
CA TYR A 138 -21.72 -9.35 -10.55
C TYR A 138 -22.33 -9.53 -9.15
N ILE A 139 -22.16 -8.53 -8.27
CA ILE A 139 -22.71 -8.58 -6.90
C ILE A 139 -24.23 -8.66 -6.91
N ARG A 140 -24.93 -7.92 -7.79
CA ARG A 140 -26.39 -7.98 -7.90
C ARG A 140 -26.91 -9.33 -8.40
N ALA A 141 -26.13 -10.01 -9.25
CA ALA A 141 -26.50 -11.31 -9.80
C ALA A 141 -26.35 -12.46 -8.78
N ASP A 142 -25.44 -12.33 -7.83
CA ASP A 142 -25.16 -13.36 -6.83
C ASP A 142 -25.99 -13.16 -5.54
N THR A 143 -27.11 -13.88 -5.45
CA THR A 143 -28.00 -13.85 -4.27
C THR A 143 -27.42 -14.52 -3.02
N THR A 144 -26.24 -15.15 -3.09
CA THR A 144 -25.59 -15.81 -1.95
C THR A 144 -24.66 -14.87 -1.18
N LEU A 145 -24.22 -13.76 -1.78
CA LEU A 145 -23.41 -12.75 -1.11
C LEU A 145 -24.19 -12.08 0.04
N ARG A 146 -23.50 -11.90 1.16
CA ARG A 146 -24.02 -11.27 2.39
C ARG A 146 -23.11 -10.15 2.90
N GLU A 147 -21.83 -10.18 2.53
CA GLU A 147 -20.83 -9.21 2.95
C GLU A 147 -20.00 -8.76 1.74
N ILE A 148 -19.84 -7.44 1.60
CA ILE A 148 -18.87 -6.86 0.68
C ILE A 148 -17.87 -6.06 1.51
N ILE A 149 -16.60 -6.46 1.45
CA ILE A 149 -15.52 -5.75 2.12
C ILE A 149 -14.91 -4.78 1.11
N LEU A 150 -14.87 -3.49 1.46
CA LEU A 150 -14.11 -2.50 0.71
C LEU A 150 -12.64 -2.59 1.12
N SER A 151 -11.76 -2.78 0.14
CA SER A 151 -10.32 -2.90 0.33
C SER A 151 -9.60 -2.25 -0.86
N GLY A 152 -8.55 -2.89 -1.37
CA GLY A 152 -7.69 -2.33 -2.40
C GLY A 152 -6.28 -2.19 -1.86
N GLY A 153 -5.73 -0.99 -2.00
CA GLY A 153 -4.77 -0.45 -1.05
C GLY A 153 -5.48 -0.07 0.25
N ASP A 154 -5.79 1.21 0.42
CA ASP A 154 -6.61 1.74 1.51
C ASP A 154 -7.90 2.36 0.95
N PRO A 155 -9.09 1.79 1.20
CA PRO A 155 -10.35 2.31 0.65
C PRO A 155 -10.67 3.72 1.15
N LEU A 156 -10.13 4.14 2.30
CA LEU A 156 -10.33 5.49 2.85
C LEU A 156 -9.45 6.54 2.16
N ALA A 157 -8.56 6.13 1.24
CA ALA A 157 -7.83 7.05 0.37
C ALA A 157 -8.69 7.59 -0.79
N LEU A 158 -9.89 7.05 -1.00
CA LEU A 158 -10.82 7.52 -2.04
C LEU A 158 -11.39 8.91 -1.73
N SER A 159 -11.80 9.60 -2.80
CA SER A 159 -12.51 10.87 -2.71
C SER A 159 -13.97 10.68 -2.28
N ASN A 160 -14.47 11.59 -1.43
CA ASN A 160 -15.89 11.68 -1.09
C ASN A 160 -16.69 12.62 -2.01
N SER A 161 -16.00 13.26 -2.95
CA SER A 161 -16.51 14.28 -3.88
C SER A 161 -16.37 13.81 -5.32
#